data_AF-A0A848GTZ4-F1
#
_entry.id   AF-A0A848GTZ4-F1
#
_cell.length_a   1.000
_cell.length_b   1.000
_cell.length_c   1.000
_cell.angle_alpha   90.00
_cell.angle_beta   90.00
_cell.angle_gamma   90.00
#
_symmetry.space_group_name_H-M   'P 1'
#
loop_
_entity.id
_entity.type
_entity.pdbx_description
1 polymer ?
#
loop_
_entity_poly.entity_id
_entity_poly.type
_entity_poly.pdbx_seq_one_letter_code
_entity_poly.pdbx_strand_id
1 'polypeptide(L)'
;MIQVTLSYKDREFFQFEDTFLAQIAENTKKLLYALLEDIYDLLALEKGRFRINLDHQPKIEVEGFSNDLRNQIERTLRGEYDYDY
;
A
#
# COMPACT_ATOMS: atom_id res chain seq x y z
N MET A 1 -10.01 -7.83 2.30
CA MET A 1 -9.94 -6.94 1.11
C MET A 1 -9.06 -5.76 1.48
N ILE A 2 -7.90 -5.61 0.82
CA ILE A 2 -6.91 -4.59 1.19
C ILE A 2 -7.49 -3.20 0.97
N GLN A 3 -7.48 -2.36 2.00
CA GLN A 3 -7.89 -0.96 1.90
C GLN A 3 -6.70 -0.11 1.47
N VAL A 4 -6.86 0.64 0.39
CA VAL A 4 -5.86 1.60 -0.09
C VAL A 4 -6.49 2.98 -0.05
N THR A 5 -5.85 3.90 0.66
CA THR A 5 -6.27 5.30 0.79
C THR A 5 -5.14 6.19 0.29
N LEU A 6 -5.50 7.35 -0.25
CA LEU A 6 -4.53 8.32 -0.74
C LEU A 6 -4.58 9.52 0.20
N SER A 7 -3.44 10.12 0.52
CA SER A 7 -3.41 11.43 1.15
C SER A 7 -2.70 12.46 0.29
N TYR A 8 -3.32 13.64 0.18
CA TYR A 8 -2.74 14.81 -0.46
C TYR A 8 -3.14 16.06 0.31
N LYS A 9 -2.19 16.92 0.64
CA LYS A 9 -2.30 18.10 1.51
C LYS A 9 -3.03 17.78 2.82
N ASP A 10 -2.61 16.71 3.48
CA ASP A 10 -3.20 16.21 4.73
C ASP A 10 -4.70 15.82 4.65
N ARG A 11 -5.26 15.68 3.45
CA ARG A 11 -6.62 15.18 3.23
C ARG A 11 -6.58 13.76 2.70
N GLU A 12 -7.34 12.86 3.31
CA GLU A 12 -7.55 11.51 2.80
C GLU A 12 -8.62 11.52 1.71
N PHE A 13 -8.34 10.89 0.57
CA PHE A 13 -9.25 10.77 -0.55
C PHE A 13 -9.52 9.30 -0.85
N PHE A 14 -10.79 8.96 -0.95
CA PHE A 14 -11.26 7.63 -1.39
C PHE A 14 -11.50 7.57 -2.90
N GLN A 15 -11.81 8.73 -3.50
CA GLN A 15 -11.95 8.96 -4.93
C GLN A 15 -11.51 10.40 -5.21
N PHE A 16 -10.58 10.58 -6.14
CA PHE A 16 -10.30 11.90 -6.70
C PHE A 16 -11.29 12.16 -7.84
N GLU A 17 -11.93 13.33 -7.84
CA GLU A 17 -12.67 13.83 -9.01
C GLU A 17 -11.71 14.16 -10.17
N ASP A 18 -10.44 14.42 -9.84
CA ASP A 18 -9.37 14.69 -10.79
C ASP A 18 -8.88 13.38 -11.46
N THR A 19 -9.08 13.28 -12.77
CA THR A 19 -8.83 12.08 -13.58
C THR A 19 -7.37 11.61 -13.51
N PHE A 20 -6.41 12.53 -13.36
CA PHE A 20 -4.99 12.20 -13.28
C PHE A 20 -4.60 11.55 -11.95
N LEU A 21 -5.03 12.12 -10.82
CA LEU A 21 -4.73 11.57 -9.48
C LEU A 21 -5.46 10.25 -9.25
N ALA A 22 -6.70 10.13 -9.74
CA ALA A 22 -7.43 8.87 -9.74
C ALA A 22 -6.70 7.78 -10.54
N GLN A 23 -6.10 8.13 -11.68
CA GLN A 23 -5.35 7.19 -12.50
C GLN A 23 -4.02 6.77 -11.85
N ILE A 24 -3.30 7.71 -11.21
CA ILE A 24 -2.11 7.38 -10.41
C ILE A 24 -2.50 6.39 -9.31
N ALA A 25 -3.55 6.69 -8.56
CA ALA A 25 -4.01 5.84 -7.46
C ALA A 25 -4.33 4.42 -7.89
N GLU A 26 -5.09 4.28 -8.98
CA GLU A 26 -5.49 2.98 -9.51
C GLU A 26 -4.27 2.19 -10.00
N ASN A 27 -3.33 2.86 -10.67
CA ASN A 27 -2.07 2.23 -11.08
C ASN A 27 -1.21 1.82 -9.89
N THR A 28 -1.07 2.67 -8.86
CA THR A 28 -0.31 2.34 -7.66
C THR A 28 -0.94 1.18 -6.91
N LYS A 29 -2.27 1.13 -6.82
CA LYS A 29 -3.00 0.01 -6.24
C LYS A 29 -2.74 -1.31 -6.98
N LYS A 30 -2.75 -1.30 -8.31
CA LYS A 30 -2.42 -2.48 -9.13
C LYS A 30 -0.98 -2.94 -8.91
N LEU A 31 -0.02 -2.02 -8.87
CA LEU A 31 1.39 -2.33 -8.60
C LEU A 31 1.58 -2.88 -7.19
N LEU A 32 0.91 -2.31 -6.18
CA LEU A 32 0.90 -2.82 -4.81
C LEU A 32 0.37 -4.25 -4.74
N TYR A 33 -0.73 -4.56 -5.43
CA TYR A 33 -1.24 -5.92 -5.47
C TYR A 33 -0.27 -6.90 -6.14
N ALA A 34 0.36 -6.50 -7.24
CA ALA A 34 1.35 -7.34 -7.91
C ALA A 34 2.58 -7.60 -7.04
N LEU A 35 3.06 -6.59 -6.31
CA LEU A 35 4.19 -6.73 -5.39
C LEU A 35 3.87 -7.61 -4.18
N LEU A 36 2.63 -7.56 -3.70
CA LEU A 36 2.19 -8.23 -2.49
C LEU A 36 1.40 -9.52 -2.78
N GLU A 37 1.45 -10.02 -4.01
CA GLU A 37 0.68 -11.19 -4.44
C GLU A 37 1.02 -12.42 -3.57
N ASP A 38 2.31 -12.64 -3.30
CA ASP A 38 2.81 -13.77 -2.52
C ASP A 38 2.33 -13.78 -1.06
N ILE A 39 1.99 -12.61 -0.51
CA ILE A 39 1.52 -12.45 0.88
C ILE A 39 0.06 -12.00 0.96
N TYR A 40 -0.67 -12.02 -0.16
CA TYR A 40 -2.03 -11.51 -0.25
C TYR A 40 -3.01 -12.21 0.71
N ASP A 41 -2.86 -13.52 0.88
CA ASP A 41 -3.70 -14.29 1.79
C ASP A 41 -3.56 -13.82 3.25
N LEU A 42 -2.34 -13.50 3.68
CA LEU A 42 -2.07 -12.96 5.01
C LEU A 42 -2.68 -11.55 5.16
N LEU A 43 -2.54 -10.72 4.13
CA LEU A 43 -3.14 -9.38 4.09
C LEU A 43 -4.67 -9.41 4.15
N ALA A 44 -5.30 -10.44 3.58
CA ALA A 44 -6.75 -10.59 3.57
C ALA A 44 -7.33 -10.97 4.94
N LEU A 45 -6.52 -11.57 5.83
CA LEU A 45 -6.91 -11.97 7.18
C LEU A 45 -6.90 -10.80 8.17
N GLU A 46 -6.21 -9.70 7.83
CA GLU A 46 -6.08 -8.54 8.70
C GLU A 46 -6.89 -7.33 8.20
N LYS A 47 -7.26 -6.44 9.13
CA LYS A 47 -7.99 -5.19 8.84
C LYS A 47 -7.04 -4.02 8.58
N GLY A 48 -5.87 -4.29 8.02
CA GLY A 48 -4.88 -3.26 7.72
C GLY A 48 -5.22 -2.45 6.47
N ARG A 49 -4.63 -1.25 6.38
CA ARG A 49 -4.77 -0.33 5.26
C ARG A 49 -3.41 0.21 4.82
N PHE A 50 -3.28 0.45 3.53
CA PHE A 50 -2.17 1.17 2.92
C PHE A 50 -2.60 2.62 2.70
N ARG A 51 -1.78 3.57 3.15
CA ARG A 51 -1.99 4.99 2.91
C ARG A 51 -0.85 5.53 2.06
N ILE A 52 -1.18 5.92 0.83
CA ILE A 52 -0.20 6.47 -0.12
C ILE A 52 -0.24 7.99 0.02
N ASN A 53 0.83 8.55 0.58
CA ASN A 53 1.02 9.99 0.64
C ASN A 53 1.58 10.49 -0.69
N LEU A 54 0.91 11.46 -1.30
CA LEU A 54 1.27 12.08 -2.59
C LEU A 54 1.81 13.52 -2.43
N ASP A 55 2.06 13.97 -1.21
CA ASP A 55 2.63 15.29 -0.92
C ASP A 55 4.15 15.36 -1.19
N HIS A 56 4.84 16.33 -0.60
CA HIS A 56 6.25 16.64 -0.86
C HIS A 56 7.21 15.49 -0.53
N GLN A 57 6.77 14.50 0.25
CA GLN A 57 7.51 13.27 0.53
C GLN A 57 6.60 12.08 0.23
N PRO A 58 6.59 11.60 -1.04
CA PRO A 58 5.75 10.49 -1.41
C PRO A 58 6.19 9.23 -0.67
N LYS A 59 5.27 8.59 0.05
CA LYS A 59 5.55 7.37 0.82
C LYS A 59 4.30 6.51 0.96
N ILE A 60 4.51 5.22 1.14
CA ILE A 60 3.45 4.25 1.46
C ILE A 60 3.53 3.98 2.96
N GLU A 61 2.48 4.34 3.69
CA GLU A 61 2.31 4.01 5.10
C GLU A 61 1.48 2.74 5.24
N VAL A 62 1.93 1.85 6.12
CA VAL A 62 1.31 0.54 6.39
C VAL A 62 0.68 0.62 7.79
N GLU A 63 -0.64 0.67 7.85
CA GLU A 63 -1.39 0.92 9.10
C GLU A 63 -2.32 -0.24 9.43
N GLY A 64 -2.49 -0.54 10.73
CA GLY A 64 -3.49 -1.52 11.20
C GLY A 64 -3.15 -2.99 10.94
N PHE A 65 -1.97 -3.29 10.40
CA PHE A 65 -1.42 -4.65 10.32
C PHE A 65 -0.65 -5.01 11.60
N SER A 66 -0.55 -6.29 11.91
CA SER A 66 0.31 -6.84 12.96
C SER A 66 1.78 -6.50 12.69
N ASN A 67 2.60 -6.42 13.75
CA ASN A 67 4.01 -6.05 13.59
C ASN A 67 4.78 -7.02 12.67
N ASP A 68 4.49 -8.32 12.75
CA ASP A 68 5.14 -9.34 11.93
C ASP A 68 4.77 -9.18 10.44
N LEU A 69 3.48 -9.02 10.14
CA LEU A 69 3.01 -8.81 8.77
C LEU A 69 3.46 -7.46 8.22
N ARG A 70 3.45 -6.41 9.05
CA ARG A 70 4.00 -5.09 8.69
C ARG A 70 5.47 -5.20 8.29
N ASN A 71 6.28 -5.91 9.06
CA ASN A 71 7.69 -6.11 8.72
C ASN A 71 7.83 -6.86 7.38
N GLN A 72 7.04 -7.91 7.13
CA GLN A 72 7.05 -8.61 5.85
C GLN A 72 6.67 -7.68 4.68
N ILE A 73 5.58 -6.90 4.82
CA ILE A 73 5.16 -5.91 3.83
C ILE A 73 6.28 -4.91 3.56
N GLU A 74 6.88 -4.32 4.60
CA GLU A 74 7.93 -3.32 4.44
C GLU A 74 9.18 -3.91 3.76
N ARG A 75 9.53 -5.17 4.05
CA ARG A 75 10.62 -5.89 3.37
C ARG A 75 10.32 -6.13 1.89
N THR A 76 9.12 -6.62 1.58
CA THR A 76 8.66 -6.80 0.19
C THR A 76 8.69 -5.48 -0.59
N LEU A 77 8.21 -4.38 0.01
CA LEU A 77 8.25 -3.05 -0.62
C LEU A 77 9.68 -2.51 -0.84
N ARG A 78 10.65 -2.94 -0.02
CA ARG A 78 12.07 -2.63 -0.22
C ARG A 78 12.77 -3.56 -1.22
N GLY A 79 12.09 -4.61 -1.70
CA GLY A 79 12.68 -5.67 -2.52
C GLY A 79 13.61 -6.60 -1.72
N GLU A 80 13.48 -6.60 -0.39
CA GLU A 80 14.19 -7.52 0.50
C GLU A 80 13.44 -8.85 0.54
N TYR A 81 13.55 -9.60 -0.54
CA TYR A 81 13.08 -11.00 -0.56
C TYR A 81 14.12 -11.85 0.20
N ASP A 82 13.66 -12.65 1.16
CA ASP A 82 14.47 -13.73 1.76
C ASP A 82 14.68 -14.80 0.68
N TYR A 83 15.59 -14.54 -0.27
CA TYR A 83 16.19 -15.60 -1.08
C TYR A 83 17.27 -16.30 -0.24
N ASP A 84 16.85 -16.98 0.83
CA ASP A 84 17.66 -18.03 1.43
C ASP A 84 17.56 -19.25 0.48
N TYR A 85 18.48 -19.30 -0.48
CA TYR A 85 18.74 -20.45 -1.34
C TYR A 85 19.40 -21.60 -0.57
#